data_AF-A0A182SLM4-F1
#
_entry.id   AF-A0A182SLM4-F1
#
_cell.length_a   1.000
_cell.length_b   1.000
_cell.length_c   1.000
_cell.angle_alpha   90.00
_cell.angle_beta   90.00
_cell.angle_gamma   90.00
#
_symmetry.space_group_name_H-M   'P 1'
#
loop_
_entity.id
_entity.type
_entity.pdbx_description
1 polymer ?
#
loop_
_entity_poly.entity_id
_entity_poly.type
_entity_poly.pdbx_seq_one_letter_code
_entity_poly.pdbx_strand_id
1 'polypeptide(L)'
;MLDAINNMKENYAKIKVCDYHDSSKCDLALEPELTEILANSRDSEELKYYWQQWYDAAGAPTREDFQTYVDLNEEAALLNNYESGAESWLSAYEDDTFEQQVDAVIEELRPFYEQIHGYVRYKLREFYGEDVVSEKGPIPMHLLGNMWAQGWGNIADITSPFGDRQLLDVTEEMVRQGYNPIQMFEMGDEFFQSLNMTKVPQTFWDKSILEKPDDGRDLICHASAWDFSKPDDVRIKQCTRVTMEQFFTVHHELGHIQYYLQYQHLPSVYRSGANPGFHEAVGD
;
A
#
# COMPACT_ATOMS: atom_id res chain seq x y z
N MET A 1 23.23 -5.29 8.49
CA MET A 1 22.14 -5.05 7.51
C MET A 1 20.82 -5.57 8.04
N LEU A 2 20.71 -6.86 8.37
CA LEU A 2 19.45 -7.44 8.91
C LEU A 2 18.94 -6.72 10.16
N ASP A 3 19.81 -6.44 11.14
CA ASP A 3 19.40 -5.73 12.35
C ASP A 3 18.85 -4.32 12.05
N ALA A 4 19.54 -3.56 11.18
CA ALA A 4 19.07 -2.25 10.74
C ALA A 4 17.69 -2.33 10.06
N ILE A 5 17.49 -3.30 9.15
CA ILE A 5 16.19 -3.53 8.50
C ILE A 5 15.11 -3.89 9.52
N ASN A 6 15.43 -4.77 10.47
CA ASN A 6 14.49 -5.20 11.50
C ASN A 6 14.11 -4.04 12.43
N ASN A 7 15.07 -3.22 12.86
CA ASN A 7 14.82 -2.02 13.66
C ASN A 7 13.87 -1.06 12.95
N MET A 8 14.08 -0.81 11.65
CA MET A 8 13.20 0.04 10.85
C MET A 8 11.78 -0.52 10.74
N LYS A 9 11.66 -1.83 10.45
CA LYS A 9 10.37 -2.52 10.36
C LYS A 9 9.63 -2.53 11.70
N GLU A 10 10.34 -2.81 12.79
CA GLU A 10 9.77 -2.81 14.14
C GLU A 10 9.34 -1.41 14.57
N ASN A 11 10.14 -0.38 14.29
CA ASN A 11 9.75 1.00 14.54
C ASN A 11 8.43 1.29 13.82
N TYR A 12 8.37 1.07 12.51
CA TYR A 12 7.17 1.32 11.71
C TYR A 12 5.94 0.58 12.26
N ALA A 13 6.06 -0.70 12.61
CA ALA A 13 4.95 -1.53 13.07
C ALA A 13 4.39 -1.13 14.44
N LYS A 14 5.23 -0.55 15.31
CA LYS A 14 4.88 -0.24 16.71
C LYS A 14 4.46 1.21 16.93
N ILE A 15 4.46 2.05 15.90
CA ILE A 15 4.09 3.46 16.05
C ILE A 15 2.67 3.58 16.56
N LYS A 16 2.54 4.38 17.62
CA LYS A 16 1.30 4.84 18.20
C LYS A 16 1.38 6.34 18.37
N VAL A 17 0.30 7.04 18.05
CA VAL A 17 0.19 8.50 18.21
C VAL A 17 -0.97 8.84 19.14
N CYS A 18 -0.92 10.04 19.72
CA CYS A 18 -2.01 10.56 20.54
C CYS A 18 -3.15 11.11 19.69
N ASP A 19 -4.36 11.03 20.21
CA ASP A 19 -5.56 11.57 19.58
C ASP A 19 -5.53 13.11 19.60
N TYR A 20 -5.94 13.72 18.49
CA TYR A 20 -5.94 15.17 18.31
C TYR A 20 -6.90 15.88 19.29
N HIS A 21 -8.02 15.24 19.64
CA HIS A 21 -9.04 15.80 20.52
C HIS A 21 -8.86 15.39 21.99
N ASP A 22 -8.16 14.28 22.26
CA ASP A 22 -7.86 13.80 23.61
C ASP A 22 -6.41 13.29 23.73
N SER A 23 -5.52 14.16 24.22
CA SER A 23 -4.11 13.84 24.41
C SER A 23 -3.82 12.75 25.45
N SER A 24 -4.84 12.27 26.20
CA SER A 24 -4.69 11.12 27.09
C SER A 24 -4.84 9.78 26.38
N LYS A 25 -5.41 9.76 25.16
CA LYS A 25 -5.57 8.58 24.33
C LYS A 25 -4.40 8.49 23.34
N CYS A 26 -3.43 7.61 23.61
CA CYS A 26 -2.19 7.47 22.83
C CYS A 26 -1.97 6.06 22.27
N ASP A 27 -3.03 5.45 21.76
CA ASP A 27 -3.06 4.08 21.26
C ASP A 27 -3.47 3.96 19.78
N LEU A 28 -3.55 5.07 19.05
CA LEU A 28 -3.88 5.10 17.61
C LEU A 28 -2.69 4.60 16.79
N ALA A 29 -2.84 3.50 16.06
CA ALA A 29 -1.86 3.02 15.09
C ALA A 29 -2.18 3.56 13.68
N LEU A 30 -1.24 3.36 12.75
CA LEU A 30 -1.51 3.54 11.33
C LEU A 30 -2.76 2.77 10.89
N GLU A 31 -2.77 1.46 11.16
CA GLU A 31 -3.85 0.57 10.76
C GLU A 31 -4.68 0.11 11.97
N PRO A 32 -6.00 0.38 12.01
CA PRO A 32 -6.77 1.15 11.02
C PRO A 32 -6.86 2.66 11.33
N GLU A 33 -6.48 3.11 12.54
CA GLU A 33 -6.97 4.40 13.05
C GLU A 33 -6.53 5.60 12.20
N LEU A 34 -5.24 5.76 11.89
CA LEU A 34 -4.79 6.89 11.07
C LEU A 34 -5.22 6.75 9.60
N THR A 35 -5.21 5.54 9.04
CA THR A 35 -5.70 5.30 7.68
C THR A 35 -7.16 5.72 7.54
N GLU A 36 -8.02 5.37 8.49
CA GLU A 36 -9.44 5.77 8.51
C GLU A 36 -9.60 7.29 8.72
N ILE A 37 -8.80 7.92 9.59
CA ILE A 37 -8.86 9.38 9.81
C ILE A 37 -8.45 10.14 8.54
N LEU A 38 -7.31 9.77 7.93
CA LEU A 38 -6.82 10.44 6.72
C LEU A 38 -7.81 10.25 5.55
N ALA A 39 -8.49 9.11 5.46
CA ALA A 39 -9.49 8.84 4.43
C ALA A 39 -10.77 9.69 4.61
N ASN A 40 -11.24 9.88 5.85
CA ASN A 40 -12.58 10.41 6.11
C ASN A 40 -12.63 11.83 6.69
N SER A 41 -11.61 12.27 7.45
CA SER A 41 -11.60 13.62 8.01
C SER A 41 -11.45 14.66 6.90
N ARG A 42 -12.05 15.83 7.14
CA ARG A 42 -11.96 17.03 6.30
C ARG A 42 -11.55 18.26 7.12
N ASP A 43 -11.00 18.05 8.31
CA ASP A 43 -10.39 19.11 9.12
C ASP A 43 -8.89 19.17 8.77
N SER A 44 -8.46 20.27 8.15
CA SER A 44 -7.08 20.42 7.69
C SER A 44 -6.05 20.40 8.83
N GLU A 45 -6.39 20.92 10.01
CA GLU A 45 -5.45 20.95 11.15
C GLU A 45 -5.38 19.60 11.85
N GLU A 46 -6.49 18.85 11.92
CA GLU A 46 -6.48 17.46 12.39
C GLU A 46 -5.63 16.57 11.46
N LEU A 47 -5.86 16.64 10.14
CA LEU A 47 -5.11 15.87 9.14
C LEU A 47 -3.61 16.18 9.20
N LYS A 48 -3.26 17.46 9.31
CA LYS A 48 -1.87 17.93 9.46
C LYS A 48 -1.24 17.44 10.75
N TYR A 49 -1.98 17.43 11.87
CA TYR A 49 -1.49 16.92 13.14
C TYR A 49 -1.09 15.44 13.01
N TYR A 50 -1.99 14.58 12.51
CA TYR A 50 -1.70 13.16 12.38
C TYR A 50 -0.59 12.88 11.36
N TRP A 51 -0.56 13.60 10.24
CA TRP A 51 0.53 13.53 9.28
C TRP A 51 1.88 13.83 9.95
N GLN A 52 1.97 14.92 10.71
CA GLN A 52 3.21 15.31 11.38
C GLN A 52 3.61 14.28 12.45
N GLN A 53 2.67 13.85 13.31
CA GLN A 53 2.95 12.84 14.35
C GLN A 53 3.45 11.53 13.74
N TRP A 54 2.83 11.09 12.65
CA TRP A 54 3.23 9.87 11.95
C TRP A 54 4.64 10.00 11.36
N TYR A 55 4.94 11.07 10.62
CA TYR A 55 6.25 11.25 10.00
C TYR A 55 7.37 11.44 11.04
N ASP A 56 7.09 12.14 12.13
CA ASP A 56 8.04 12.32 13.23
C ASP A 56 8.39 11.00 13.94
N ALA A 57 7.42 10.09 14.06
CA ALA A 57 7.63 8.77 14.67
C ALA A 57 8.20 7.74 13.68
N ALA A 58 7.77 7.77 12.42
CA ALA A 58 8.14 6.78 11.40
C ALA A 58 9.48 7.06 10.72
N GLY A 59 9.84 8.33 10.55
CA GLY A 59 10.97 8.73 9.71
C GLY A 59 12.25 9.00 10.50
N ALA A 60 12.27 10.12 11.23
CA ALA A 60 13.50 10.62 11.87
C ALA A 60 14.18 9.63 12.84
N PRO A 61 13.44 8.85 13.67
CA PRO A 61 14.04 7.91 14.63
C PRO A 61 14.87 6.80 13.99
N THR A 62 14.57 6.44 12.74
CA THR A 62 15.24 5.34 12.02
C THR A 62 16.36 5.82 11.10
N ARG A 63 16.77 7.09 11.19
CA ARG A 63 17.79 7.67 10.30
C ARG A 63 19.12 6.90 10.34
N GLU A 64 19.61 6.55 11.52
CA GLU A 64 20.91 5.86 11.67
C GLU A 64 20.85 4.42 11.12
N ASP A 65 19.76 3.69 11.37
CA ASP A 65 19.52 2.38 10.78
C ASP A 65 19.41 2.45 9.26
N PHE A 66 18.71 3.47 8.72
CA PHE A 66 18.60 3.69 7.28
C PHE A 66 19.97 3.97 6.64
N GLN A 67 20.81 4.80 7.27
CA GLN A 67 22.17 5.04 6.78
C GLN A 67 22.99 3.74 6.78
N THR A 68 22.92 2.97 7.88
CA THR A 68 23.59 1.67 7.98
C THR A 68 23.10 0.70 6.91
N TYR A 69 21.80 0.72 6.59
CA TYR A 69 21.23 -0.07 5.51
C TYR A 69 21.80 0.36 4.15
N VAL A 70 21.87 1.65 3.85
CA VAL A 70 22.42 2.17 2.57
C VAL A 70 23.89 1.77 2.43
N ASP A 71 24.71 1.98 3.46
CA ASP A 71 26.15 1.67 3.42
C ASP A 71 26.41 0.18 3.14
N LEU A 72 25.63 -0.70 3.80
CA LEU A 72 25.78 -2.15 3.64
C LEU A 72 25.13 -2.68 2.36
N ASN A 73 24.08 -2.03 1.87
CA ASN A 73 23.47 -2.34 0.58
C ASN A 73 24.48 -2.05 -0.56
N GLU A 74 25.17 -0.92 -0.47
CA GLU A 74 26.24 -0.55 -1.40
C GLU A 74 27.41 -1.54 -1.36
N GLU A 75 27.90 -1.88 -0.16
CA GLU A 75 28.97 -2.89 -0.01
C GLU A 75 28.56 -4.24 -0.63
N ALA A 76 27.32 -4.69 -0.39
CA ALA A 76 26.81 -5.92 -0.97
C ALA A 76 26.73 -5.86 -2.51
N ALA A 77 26.32 -4.73 -3.09
CA ALA A 77 26.27 -4.53 -4.53
C ALA A 77 27.68 -4.63 -5.16
N LEU A 78 28.67 -3.95 -4.58
CA LEU A 78 30.05 -3.97 -5.04
C LEU A 78 30.67 -5.38 -4.94
N LEU A 79 30.37 -6.13 -3.87
CA LEU A 79 30.80 -7.53 -3.73
C LEU A 79 30.22 -8.46 -4.80
N ASN A 80 29.09 -8.08 -5.42
CA ASN A 80 28.46 -8.80 -6.52
C ASN A 80 28.78 -8.20 -7.91
N ASN A 81 29.73 -7.26 -7.99
CA ASN A 81 30.16 -6.56 -9.21
C ASN A 81 29.09 -5.65 -9.85
N TYR A 82 28.16 -5.12 -9.05
CA TYR A 82 27.31 -4.00 -9.46
C TYR A 82 27.98 -2.67 -9.08
N GLU A 83 27.61 -1.58 -9.79
CA GLU A 83 28.17 -0.24 -9.51
C GLU A 83 27.60 0.36 -8.22
N SER A 84 26.32 0.12 -7.93
CA SER A 84 25.64 0.50 -6.70
C SER A 84 24.44 -0.42 -6.42
N GLY A 85 23.76 -0.17 -5.30
CA GLY A 85 22.48 -0.81 -4.99
C GLY A 85 21.42 -0.64 -6.09
N ALA A 86 21.44 0.47 -6.83
CA ALA A 86 20.46 0.76 -7.88
C ALA A 86 20.62 -0.17 -9.09
N GLU A 87 21.85 -0.38 -9.58
CA GLU A 87 22.12 -1.32 -10.68
C GLU A 87 21.77 -2.75 -10.27
N SER A 88 22.00 -3.11 -9.00
CA SER A 88 21.56 -4.41 -8.48
C SER A 88 20.05 -4.59 -8.57
N TRP A 89 19.24 -3.55 -8.27
CA TRP A 89 17.78 -3.61 -8.42
C TRP A 89 17.34 -3.65 -9.88
N LEU A 90 17.92 -2.81 -10.73
CA LEU A 90 17.57 -2.76 -12.16
C LEU A 90 17.89 -4.07 -12.88
N SER A 91 18.87 -4.84 -12.40
CA SER A 91 19.22 -6.14 -12.98
C SER A 91 18.06 -7.15 -13.01
N ALA A 92 17.07 -7.01 -12.12
CA ALA A 92 15.88 -7.87 -12.09
C ALA A 92 14.95 -7.69 -13.31
N TYR A 93 15.17 -6.64 -14.11
CA TYR A 93 14.41 -6.37 -15.33
C TYR A 93 15.12 -6.86 -16.60
N GLU A 94 16.38 -7.28 -16.50
CA GLU A 94 17.17 -7.87 -17.59
C GLU A 94 17.23 -7.01 -18.88
N ASP A 95 17.16 -5.67 -18.74
CA ASP A 95 17.21 -4.70 -19.82
C ASP A 95 17.98 -3.44 -19.40
N ASP A 96 19.15 -3.21 -20.02
CA ASP A 96 20.03 -2.06 -19.74
C ASP A 96 19.39 -0.70 -20.02
N THR A 97 18.29 -0.67 -20.77
CA THR A 97 17.55 0.56 -21.11
C THR A 97 16.31 0.79 -20.27
N PHE A 98 16.02 -0.09 -19.30
CA PHE A 98 14.78 -0.06 -18.53
C PHE A 98 14.54 1.28 -17.82
N GLU A 99 15.56 1.88 -17.22
CA GLU A 99 15.45 3.19 -16.57
C GLU A 99 14.98 4.29 -17.55
N GLN A 100 15.53 4.31 -18.77
CA GLN A 100 15.12 5.30 -19.78
C GLN A 100 13.71 5.03 -20.31
N GLN A 101 13.27 3.76 -20.34
CA GLN A 101 11.89 3.41 -20.70
C GLN A 101 10.90 3.92 -19.63
N VAL A 102 11.25 3.81 -18.34
CA VAL A 102 10.45 4.36 -17.24
C VAL A 102 10.35 5.89 -17.36
N ASP A 103 11.48 6.59 -17.58
CA ASP A 103 11.48 8.03 -17.80
C ASP A 103 10.59 8.45 -18.97
N ALA A 104 10.67 7.73 -20.10
CA ALA A 104 9.86 8.00 -21.28
C ALA A 104 8.34 7.88 -20.98
N VAL A 105 7.93 6.82 -20.28
CA VAL A 105 6.52 6.62 -19.89
C VAL A 105 6.06 7.71 -18.92
N ILE A 106 6.89 8.09 -17.95
CA ILE A 106 6.56 9.20 -17.03
C ILE A 106 6.35 10.50 -17.78
N GLU A 107 7.19 10.83 -18.77
CA GLU A 107 7.02 12.04 -19.59
C GLU A 107 5.76 11.97 -20.48
N GLU A 108 5.39 10.80 -20.98
CA GLU A 108 4.14 10.62 -21.72
C GLU A 108 2.90 10.83 -20.83
N LEU A 109 2.94 10.37 -19.58
CA LEU A 109 1.84 10.51 -18.61
C LEU A 109 1.75 11.90 -17.99
N ARG A 110 2.88 12.61 -17.88
CA ARG A 110 2.99 13.90 -17.17
C ARG A 110 1.93 14.92 -17.58
N PRO A 111 1.67 15.20 -18.88
CA PRO A 111 0.65 16.20 -19.26
C PRO A 111 -0.74 15.86 -18.72
N PHE A 112 -1.11 14.58 -18.68
CA PHE A 112 -2.40 14.14 -18.14
C PHE A 112 -2.43 14.23 -16.61
N TYR A 113 -1.37 13.78 -15.94
CA TYR A 113 -1.22 13.94 -14.49
C TYR A 113 -1.32 15.40 -14.06
N GLU A 114 -0.68 16.33 -14.78
CA GLU A 114 -0.72 17.76 -14.48
C GLU A 114 -2.14 18.35 -14.62
N GLN A 115 -2.97 17.84 -15.55
CA GLN A 115 -4.39 18.24 -15.62
C GLN A 115 -5.17 17.75 -14.40
N ILE A 116 -4.98 16.49 -13.99
CA ILE A 116 -5.63 15.93 -12.79
C ILE A 116 -5.18 16.70 -11.55
N HIS A 117 -3.87 16.87 -11.36
CA HIS A 117 -3.30 17.63 -10.26
C HIS A 117 -3.84 19.06 -10.22
N GLY A 118 -3.87 19.76 -11.37
CA GLY A 118 -4.41 21.12 -11.47
C GLY A 118 -5.88 21.19 -11.06
N TYR A 119 -6.70 20.25 -11.51
CA TYR A 119 -8.11 20.17 -11.19
C TYR A 119 -8.36 19.83 -9.70
N VAL A 120 -7.66 18.84 -9.16
CA VAL A 120 -7.74 18.47 -7.74
C VAL A 120 -7.32 19.64 -6.86
N ARG A 121 -6.22 20.33 -7.18
CA ARG A 121 -5.80 21.54 -6.47
C ARG A 121 -6.87 22.63 -6.50
N TYR A 122 -7.51 22.85 -7.65
CA TYR A 122 -8.62 23.79 -7.78
C TYR A 122 -9.79 23.43 -6.84
N LYS A 123 -10.26 22.17 -6.87
CA LYS A 123 -11.36 21.70 -6.03
C LYS A 123 -11.04 21.75 -4.53
N LEU A 124 -9.83 21.35 -4.15
CA LEU A 124 -9.36 21.44 -2.76
C LEU A 124 -9.30 22.89 -2.29
N ARG A 125 -8.88 23.83 -3.15
CA ARG A 125 -8.90 25.26 -2.83
C ARG A 125 -10.31 25.82 -2.71
N GLU A 126 -11.26 25.39 -3.54
CA GLU A 126 -12.68 25.74 -3.39
C GLU A 126 -13.23 25.28 -2.03
N PHE A 127 -12.82 24.10 -1.57
CA PHE A 127 -13.32 23.48 -0.33
C PHE A 127 -12.63 24.05 0.93
N TYR A 128 -11.30 24.05 0.98
CA TYR A 128 -10.50 24.44 2.16
C TYR A 128 -10.17 25.94 2.23
N GLY A 129 -10.32 26.66 1.12
CA GLY A 129 -9.98 28.08 1.04
C GLY A 129 -8.51 28.34 0.67
N GLU A 130 -8.23 29.61 0.40
CA GLU A 130 -6.96 30.06 -0.19
C GLU A 130 -5.78 30.11 0.79
N ASP A 131 -6.07 30.25 2.09
CA ASP A 131 -5.07 30.24 3.15
C ASP A 131 -4.49 28.83 3.38
N VAL A 132 -5.25 27.79 3.01
CA VAL A 132 -4.85 26.37 3.15
C VAL A 132 -4.25 25.84 1.85
N VAL A 133 -4.87 26.13 0.71
CA VAL A 133 -4.43 25.61 -0.60
C VAL A 133 -4.08 26.76 -1.55
N SER A 134 -2.78 26.89 -1.84
CA SER A 134 -2.29 27.84 -2.83
C SER A 134 -2.83 27.50 -4.23
N GLU A 135 -3.20 28.53 -5.00
CA GLU A 135 -3.61 28.37 -6.40
C GLU A 135 -2.47 27.83 -7.29
N LYS A 136 -1.21 28.15 -6.95
CA LYS A 136 -0.05 27.91 -7.82
C LYS A 136 1.01 26.99 -7.20
N GLY A 137 1.01 26.82 -5.89
CA GLY A 137 1.94 25.92 -5.20
C GLY A 137 1.57 24.43 -5.33
N PRO A 138 2.43 23.53 -4.83
CA PRO A 138 2.07 22.12 -4.65
C PRO A 138 0.86 21.95 -3.72
N ILE A 139 0.14 20.85 -3.87
CA ILE A 139 -0.98 20.51 -2.98
C ILE A 139 -0.40 20.09 -1.60
N PRO A 140 -0.94 20.58 -0.47
CA PRO A 140 -0.60 20.05 0.85
C PRO A 140 -1.01 18.56 0.95
N MET A 141 -0.04 17.66 1.03
CA MET A 141 -0.28 16.22 0.82
C MET A 141 -1.21 15.55 1.86
N HIS A 142 -1.28 16.09 3.07
CA HIS A 142 -2.18 15.60 4.13
C HIS A 142 -3.66 15.77 3.78
N LEU A 143 -3.99 16.52 2.73
CA LEU A 143 -5.37 16.74 2.25
C LEU A 143 -5.79 15.75 1.17
N LEU A 144 -4.94 14.80 0.79
CA LEU A 144 -5.16 13.90 -0.35
C LEU A 144 -5.74 12.53 0.03
N GLY A 145 -6.27 12.39 1.26
CA GLY A 145 -7.00 11.18 1.66
C GLY A 145 -6.13 9.96 1.97
N ASN A 146 -4.81 10.13 2.00
CA ASN A 146 -3.83 9.07 2.18
C ASN A 146 -2.56 9.64 2.83
N MET A 147 -1.95 8.88 3.75
CA MET A 147 -0.77 9.31 4.51
C MET A 147 0.42 9.76 3.63
N TRP A 148 0.59 9.11 2.47
CA TRP A 148 1.68 9.38 1.52
C TRP A 148 1.20 10.03 0.23
N ALA A 149 -0.10 10.34 0.11
CA ALA A 149 -0.73 10.84 -1.11
C ALA A 149 -0.49 9.96 -2.36
N GLN A 150 -0.30 8.65 -2.19
CA GLN A 150 -0.04 7.73 -3.31
C GLN A 150 -1.30 7.37 -4.12
N GLY A 151 -2.48 7.57 -3.52
CA GLY A 151 -3.78 7.44 -4.16
C GLY A 151 -4.75 8.46 -3.57
N TRP A 152 -5.62 9.05 -4.41
CA TRP A 152 -6.50 10.17 -4.04
C TRP A 152 -7.98 9.80 -4.10
N GLY A 153 -8.32 8.51 -4.12
CA GLY A 153 -9.70 8.03 -4.20
C GLY A 153 -10.56 8.49 -3.01
N ASN A 154 -9.96 8.58 -1.82
CA ASN A 154 -10.66 8.92 -0.58
C ASN A 154 -11.16 10.37 -0.50
N ILE A 155 -10.78 11.24 -1.43
CA ILE A 155 -11.29 12.63 -1.54
C ILE A 155 -12.19 12.84 -2.75
N ALA A 156 -12.67 11.76 -3.37
CA ALA A 156 -13.54 11.84 -4.52
C ALA A 156 -14.85 12.59 -4.21
N ASP A 157 -15.36 12.52 -2.99
CA ASP A 157 -16.55 13.25 -2.53
C ASP A 157 -16.44 14.78 -2.69
N ILE A 158 -15.26 15.35 -2.43
CA ILE A 158 -15.02 16.81 -2.53
C ILE A 158 -14.37 17.24 -3.85
N THR A 159 -13.82 16.30 -4.62
CA THR A 159 -13.15 16.59 -5.90
C THR A 159 -13.94 16.20 -7.14
N SER A 160 -15.03 15.44 -7.01
CA SER A 160 -15.78 14.96 -8.18
C SER A 160 -16.39 16.08 -9.02
N PRO A 161 -16.32 16.00 -10.37
CA PRO A 161 -16.87 17.03 -11.25
C PRO A 161 -18.38 17.21 -11.18
N PHE A 162 -19.12 16.15 -10.86
CA PHE A 162 -20.58 16.14 -10.83
C PHE A 162 -21.05 15.65 -9.46
N GLY A 163 -21.01 16.52 -8.45
CA GLY A 163 -21.32 16.19 -7.05
C GLY A 163 -22.78 15.76 -6.80
N ASP A 164 -23.66 15.89 -7.79
CA ASP A 164 -25.04 15.40 -7.77
C ASP A 164 -25.17 13.95 -8.25
N ARG A 165 -24.09 13.33 -8.74
CA ARG A 165 -24.06 11.94 -9.19
C ARG A 165 -23.46 11.04 -8.12
N GLN A 166 -24.04 9.84 -8.00
CA GLN A 166 -23.54 8.81 -7.11
C GLN A 166 -22.13 8.40 -7.54
N LEU A 167 -21.18 8.52 -6.61
CA LEU A 167 -19.85 7.94 -6.76
C LEU A 167 -19.94 6.42 -6.66
N LEU A 168 -19.14 5.72 -7.47
CA LEU A 168 -19.00 4.27 -7.37
C LEU A 168 -18.14 3.95 -6.14
N ASP A 169 -18.77 3.92 -4.97
CA ASP A 169 -18.24 3.33 -3.76
C ASP A 169 -19.27 2.33 -3.22
N VAL A 170 -18.86 1.07 -3.11
CA VAL A 170 -19.73 -0.03 -2.67
C VAL A 170 -19.55 -0.37 -1.19
N THR A 171 -18.73 0.38 -0.45
CA THR A 171 -18.40 0.12 0.97
C THR A 171 -19.66 0.01 1.84
N GLU A 172 -20.58 0.97 1.75
CA GLU A 172 -21.83 0.95 2.53
C GLU A 172 -22.70 -0.27 2.19
N GLU A 173 -22.72 -0.65 0.92
CA GLU A 173 -23.51 -1.79 0.44
C GLU A 173 -22.91 -3.13 0.90
N MET A 174 -21.59 -3.27 0.89
CA MET A 174 -20.89 -4.43 1.46
C MET A 174 -21.23 -4.59 2.95
N VAL A 175 -21.14 -3.51 3.72
CA VAL A 175 -21.52 -3.51 5.15
C VAL A 175 -23.00 -3.86 5.33
N ARG A 176 -23.89 -3.28 4.53
CA ARG A 176 -25.35 -3.54 4.58
C ARG A 176 -25.68 -5.00 4.27
N GLN A 177 -24.95 -5.63 3.36
CA GLN A 177 -25.10 -7.06 3.03
C GLN A 177 -24.42 -7.99 4.04
N GLY A 178 -23.71 -7.44 5.03
CA GLY A 178 -23.04 -8.23 6.06
C GLY A 178 -21.76 -8.91 5.59
N TYR A 179 -21.05 -8.28 4.64
CA TYR A 179 -19.74 -8.77 4.20
C TYR A 179 -18.78 -8.87 5.37
N ASN A 180 -17.91 -9.88 5.31
CA ASN A 180 -16.76 -10.01 6.19
C ASN A 180 -15.49 -10.29 5.37
N PRO A 181 -14.29 -10.15 5.97
CA PRO A 181 -13.02 -10.43 5.32
C PRO A 181 -12.95 -11.78 4.61
N ILE A 182 -13.41 -12.87 5.23
CA ILE A 182 -13.40 -14.20 4.59
C ILE A 182 -14.21 -14.20 3.29
N GLN A 183 -15.42 -13.63 3.30
CA GLN A 183 -16.25 -13.53 2.09
C GLN A 183 -15.60 -12.71 0.99
N MET A 184 -14.86 -11.66 1.34
CA MET A 184 -14.10 -10.87 0.35
C MET A 184 -13.03 -11.75 -0.34
N PHE A 185 -12.28 -12.55 0.42
CA PHE A 185 -11.31 -13.49 -0.16
C PHE A 185 -11.98 -14.63 -0.94
N GLU A 186 -13.13 -15.14 -0.49
CA GLU A 186 -13.90 -16.16 -1.22
C GLU A 186 -14.33 -15.63 -2.59
N MET A 187 -14.81 -14.39 -2.67
CA MET A 187 -15.16 -13.76 -3.95
C MET A 187 -13.96 -13.58 -4.88
N GLY A 188 -12.79 -13.23 -4.34
CA GLY A 188 -11.56 -13.17 -5.13
C GLY A 188 -11.12 -14.55 -5.64
N ASP A 189 -11.20 -15.59 -4.82
CA ASP A 189 -10.95 -16.99 -5.24
C ASP A 189 -11.95 -17.42 -6.33
N GLU A 190 -13.23 -17.06 -6.19
CA GLU A 190 -14.26 -17.31 -7.21
C GLU A 190 -13.96 -16.58 -8.53
N PHE A 191 -13.47 -15.33 -8.48
CA PHE A 191 -13.06 -14.58 -9.66
C PHE A 191 -11.97 -15.34 -10.44
N PHE A 192 -10.88 -15.77 -9.78
CA PHE A 192 -9.83 -16.53 -10.44
C PHE A 192 -10.32 -17.89 -10.97
N GLN A 193 -11.15 -18.60 -10.22
CA GLN A 193 -11.77 -19.85 -10.70
C GLN A 193 -12.66 -19.63 -11.93
N SER A 194 -13.37 -18.51 -12.01
CA SER A 194 -14.20 -18.17 -13.18
C SER A 194 -13.39 -18.01 -14.47
N LEU A 195 -12.10 -17.66 -14.33
CA LEU A 195 -11.11 -17.59 -15.41
C LEU A 195 -10.42 -18.93 -15.68
N ASN A 196 -10.93 -20.03 -15.09
CA ASN A 196 -10.34 -21.38 -15.15
C ASN A 196 -8.93 -21.44 -14.57
N MET A 197 -8.65 -20.60 -13.56
CA MET A 197 -7.40 -20.62 -12.81
C MET A 197 -7.50 -21.49 -11.56
N THR A 198 -6.37 -21.69 -10.87
CA THR A 198 -6.25 -22.58 -9.71
C THR A 198 -7.04 -22.03 -8.53
N LYS A 199 -7.92 -22.85 -7.96
CA LYS A 199 -8.56 -22.56 -6.67
C LYS A 199 -7.52 -22.46 -5.55
N VAL A 200 -7.66 -21.50 -4.64
CA VAL A 200 -6.76 -21.40 -3.48
C VAL A 200 -6.87 -22.65 -2.57
N PRO A 201 -5.74 -23.20 -2.08
CA PRO A 201 -5.72 -24.46 -1.34
C PRO A 201 -6.24 -24.32 0.09
N GLN A 202 -6.63 -25.43 0.74
CA GLN A 202 -7.14 -25.39 2.13
C GLN A 202 -6.13 -24.81 3.13
N THR A 203 -4.85 -25.06 2.92
CA THR A 203 -3.73 -24.51 3.68
C THR A 203 -3.68 -22.99 3.71
N PHE A 204 -4.18 -22.32 2.66
CA PHE A 204 -4.31 -20.87 2.61
C PHE A 204 -5.31 -20.40 3.67
N TRP A 205 -6.52 -20.99 3.70
CA TRP A 205 -7.57 -20.64 4.66
C TRP A 205 -7.20 -20.96 6.09
N ASP A 206 -6.56 -22.12 6.32
CA ASP A 206 -6.22 -22.58 7.67
C ASP A 206 -5.13 -21.75 8.34
N LYS A 207 -4.26 -21.07 7.57
CA LYS A 207 -3.02 -20.48 8.08
C LYS A 207 -2.83 -19.00 7.75
N SER A 208 -3.64 -18.41 6.89
CA SER A 208 -3.57 -16.98 6.60
C SER A 208 -4.12 -16.15 7.76
N ILE A 209 -3.63 -14.91 7.87
CA ILE A 209 -4.17 -13.92 8.80
C ILE A 209 -4.93 -12.92 7.95
N LEU A 210 -6.25 -13.08 7.88
CA LEU A 210 -7.13 -12.29 7.02
C LEU A 210 -7.86 -11.18 7.78
N GLU A 211 -7.64 -11.08 9.09
CA GLU A 211 -8.17 -10.05 9.98
C GLU A 211 -7.11 -9.66 11.01
N LYS A 212 -7.19 -8.43 11.54
CA LYS A 212 -6.31 -7.98 12.61
C LYS A 212 -6.62 -8.78 13.91
N PRO A 213 -5.63 -9.44 14.53
CA PRO A 213 -5.83 -10.10 15.83
C PRO A 213 -6.27 -9.10 16.91
N ASP A 214 -7.15 -9.54 17.81
CA ASP A 214 -7.75 -8.73 18.89
C ASP A 214 -7.04 -8.89 20.24
N ASP A 215 -5.96 -9.67 20.29
CA ASP A 215 -5.22 -10.01 21.52
C ASP A 215 -4.10 -9.03 21.87
N GLY A 216 -4.02 -7.90 21.15
CA GLY A 216 -3.08 -6.81 21.44
C GLY A 216 -1.63 -7.10 21.08
N ARG A 217 -1.34 -8.17 20.33
CA ARG A 217 0.02 -8.44 19.83
C ARG A 217 0.45 -7.40 18.79
N ASP A 218 1.74 -7.11 18.74
CA ASP A 218 2.33 -6.33 17.65
C ASP A 218 2.42 -7.19 16.38
N LEU A 219 1.99 -6.64 15.25
CA LEU A 219 2.18 -7.23 13.92
C LEU A 219 2.29 -6.15 12.84
N ILE A 220 2.96 -6.48 11.74
CA ILE A 220 2.94 -5.64 10.53
C ILE A 220 1.59 -5.84 9.85
N CYS A 221 0.73 -4.81 9.86
CA CYS A 221 -0.58 -4.89 9.22
C CYS A 221 -0.56 -4.65 7.69
N HIS A 222 0.52 -4.08 7.15
CA HIS A 222 0.68 -3.91 5.70
C HIS A 222 0.45 -5.24 4.99
N ALA A 223 -0.42 -5.24 3.98
CA ALA A 223 -0.81 -6.44 3.24
C ALA A 223 0.42 -7.11 2.61
N SER A 224 0.39 -8.43 2.52
CA SER A 224 1.48 -9.21 1.96
C SER A 224 1.05 -10.65 1.69
N ALA A 225 1.44 -11.18 0.54
CA ALA A 225 1.35 -12.57 0.16
C ALA A 225 2.69 -13.30 0.38
N TRP A 226 2.62 -14.59 0.71
CA TRP A 226 3.77 -15.39 1.11
C TRP A 226 3.76 -16.77 0.43
N ASP A 227 4.85 -17.11 -0.27
CA ASP A 227 5.17 -18.47 -0.72
C ASP A 227 6.10 -19.15 0.28
N PHE A 228 5.71 -20.32 0.82
CA PHE A 228 6.54 -21.10 1.76
C PHE A 228 7.43 -22.15 1.06
N SER A 229 7.56 -22.09 -0.27
CA SER A 229 8.38 -23.00 -1.07
C SER A 229 8.02 -24.48 -0.88
N LYS A 230 6.77 -24.74 -0.55
CA LYS A 230 6.17 -26.07 -0.44
C LYS A 230 4.92 -26.13 -1.30
N PRO A 231 4.57 -27.29 -1.87
CA PRO A 231 3.32 -27.44 -2.60
C PRO A 231 2.15 -26.95 -1.77
N ASP A 232 1.39 -26.02 -2.33
CA ASP A 232 0.15 -25.44 -1.81
C ASP A 232 0.25 -24.70 -0.45
N ASP A 233 1.43 -24.50 0.13
CA ASP A 233 1.58 -23.67 1.36
C ASP A 233 1.84 -22.22 0.98
N VAL A 234 0.77 -21.51 0.65
CA VAL A 234 0.73 -20.08 0.30
C VAL A 234 -0.22 -19.36 1.25
N ARG A 235 0.10 -18.13 1.65
CA ARG A 235 -0.66 -17.42 2.69
C ARG A 235 -0.71 -15.92 2.46
N ILE A 236 -1.76 -15.28 2.97
CA ILE A 236 -1.86 -13.82 3.07
C ILE A 236 -1.83 -13.39 4.53
N LYS A 237 -1.24 -12.23 4.78
CA LYS A 237 -1.35 -11.50 6.04
C LYS A 237 -1.83 -10.08 5.75
N GLN A 238 -3.11 -9.83 5.95
CA GLN A 238 -3.78 -8.55 5.74
C GLN A 238 -4.72 -8.24 6.92
N CYS A 239 -4.65 -7.02 7.45
CA CYS A 239 -5.57 -6.54 8.50
C CYS A 239 -6.88 -6.02 7.86
N THR A 240 -7.59 -6.90 7.15
CA THR A 240 -8.68 -6.52 6.23
C THR A 240 -9.84 -5.81 6.93
N ARG A 241 -10.33 -4.74 6.30
CA ARG A 241 -11.56 -4.03 6.66
C ARG A 241 -12.58 -4.18 5.54
N VAL A 242 -13.87 -4.07 5.87
CA VAL A 242 -14.96 -4.22 4.90
C VAL A 242 -15.15 -2.89 4.18
N THR A 243 -14.26 -2.60 3.23
CA THR A 243 -14.31 -1.41 2.36
C THR A 243 -14.02 -1.80 0.91
N MET A 244 -14.45 -0.97 -0.04
CA MET A 244 -14.14 -1.17 -1.46
C MET A 244 -12.64 -1.16 -1.73
N GLU A 245 -11.89 -0.24 -1.09
CA GLU A 245 -10.43 -0.15 -1.20
C GLU A 245 -9.76 -1.47 -0.79
N GLN A 246 -10.13 -2.01 0.38
CA GLN A 246 -9.61 -3.27 0.86
C GLN A 246 -10.05 -4.46 -0.01
N PHE A 247 -11.20 -4.36 -0.69
CA PHE A 247 -11.63 -5.38 -1.63
C PHE A 247 -10.73 -5.42 -2.89
N PHE A 248 -10.22 -4.28 -3.35
CA PHE A 248 -9.16 -4.25 -4.37
C PHE A 248 -7.85 -4.84 -3.82
N THR A 249 -7.44 -4.47 -2.60
CA THR A 249 -6.24 -5.08 -1.98
C THR A 249 -6.36 -6.60 -1.87
N VAL A 250 -7.54 -7.14 -1.57
CA VAL A 250 -7.77 -8.59 -1.56
C VAL A 250 -7.46 -9.22 -2.94
N HIS A 251 -7.87 -8.58 -4.04
CA HIS A 251 -7.58 -9.07 -5.39
C HIS A 251 -6.10 -8.95 -5.75
N HIS A 252 -5.46 -7.82 -5.41
CA HIS A 252 -4.02 -7.61 -5.54
C HIS A 252 -3.24 -8.76 -4.89
N GLU A 253 -3.50 -9.03 -3.61
CA GLU A 253 -2.80 -10.07 -2.86
C GLU A 253 -3.11 -11.49 -3.36
N LEU A 254 -4.36 -11.75 -3.79
CA LEU A 254 -4.70 -13.02 -4.42
C LEU A 254 -4.03 -13.21 -5.79
N GLY A 255 -3.72 -12.13 -6.51
CA GLY A 255 -2.90 -12.18 -7.72
C GLY A 255 -1.50 -12.76 -7.46
N HIS A 256 -0.85 -12.34 -6.36
CA HIS A 256 0.41 -12.93 -5.91
C HIS A 256 0.28 -14.41 -5.58
N ILE A 257 -0.74 -14.79 -4.81
CA ILE A 257 -1.05 -16.19 -4.48
C ILE A 257 -1.24 -17.01 -5.75
N GLN A 258 -1.97 -16.47 -6.73
CA GLN A 258 -2.24 -17.16 -7.96
C GLN A 258 -0.96 -17.39 -8.77
N TYR A 259 -0.07 -16.40 -8.81
CA TYR A 259 1.25 -16.55 -9.42
C TYR A 259 2.06 -17.65 -8.74
N TYR A 260 2.08 -17.67 -7.40
CA TYR A 260 2.77 -18.71 -6.61
C TYR A 260 2.30 -20.11 -6.97
N LEU A 261 0.97 -20.29 -7.04
CA LEU A 261 0.34 -21.57 -7.39
C LEU A 261 0.64 -21.99 -8.83
N GLN A 262 0.82 -21.05 -9.77
CA GLN A 262 1.15 -21.39 -11.16
C GLN A 262 2.58 -21.91 -11.31
N TYR A 263 3.57 -21.26 -10.69
CA TYR A 263 4.97 -21.65 -10.89
C TYR A 263 5.50 -22.66 -9.88
N GLN A 264 4.72 -23.08 -8.88
CA GLN A 264 5.24 -23.90 -7.76
C GLN A 264 5.88 -25.24 -8.18
N HIS A 265 5.58 -25.72 -9.39
CA HIS A 265 6.15 -26.93 -9.99
C HIS A 265 7.53 -26.71 -10.63
N LEU A 266 7.96 -25.46 -10.81
CA LEU A 266 9.27 -25.11 -11.34
C LEU A 266 10.39 -25.34 -10.31
N PRO A 267 11.65 -25.49 -10.75
CA PRO A 267 12.81 -25.45 -9.85
C PRO A 267 12.82 -24.19 -8.98
N SER A 268 13.34 -24.28 -7.75
CA SER A 268 13.30 -23.19 -6.78
C SER A 268 13.83 -21.84 -7.29
N VAL A 269 14.83 -21.85 -8.19
CA VAL A 269 15.41 -20.62 -8.76
C VAL A 269 14.50 -19.91 -9.78
N TYR A 270 13.47 -20.59 -10.28
CA TYR A 270 12.47 -20.05 -11.20
C TYR A 270 11.10 -19.85 -10.55
N ARG A 271 11.01 -20.01 -9.23
CA ARG A 271 9.79 -19.73 -8.45
C ARG A 271 9.73 -18.25 -8.06
N SER A 272 9.66 -17.41 -9.08
CA SER A 272 9.53 -15.96 -9.00
C SER A 272 8.87 -15.48 -10.28
N GLY A 273 8.30 -14.28 -10.27
CA GLY A 273 7.77 -13.62 -11.46
C GLY A 273 8.86 -13.35 -12.49
N ALA A 274 8.45 -13.17 -13.75
CA ALA A 274 9.36 -12.88 -14.85
C ALA A 274 10.24 -11.65 -14.60
N ASN A 275 9.68 -10.62 -13.97
CA ASN A 275 10.37 -9.55 -13.27
C ASN A 275 9.45 -9.07 -12.12
N PRO A 276 9.90 -8.15 -11.23
CA PRO A 276 9.09 -7.72 -10.09
C PRO A 276 7.73 -7.11 -10.48
N GLY A 277 7.66 -6.36 -11.59
CA GLY A 277 6.41 -5.72 -12.04
C GLY A 277 5.33 -6.71 -12.48
N PHE A 278 5.70 -7.90 -12.96
CA PHE A 278 4.73 -8.95 -13.28
C PHE A 278 4.02 -9.47 -12.03
N HIS A 279 4.69 -9.49 -10.88
CA HIS A 279 4.06 -9.92 -9.63
C HIS A 279 2.98 -8.95 -9.18
N GLU A 280 3.33 -7.65 -9.17
CA GLU A 280 2.43 -6.59 -8.71
C GLU A 280 1.23 -6.36 -9.62
N ALA A 281 1.31 -6.74 -10.91
CA ALA A 281 0.27 -6.44 -11.90
C ALA A 281 -0.84 -7.49 -12.05
N VAL A 282 -0.69 -8.72 -11.52
CA VAL A 282 -1.67 -9.80 -11.80
C VAL A 282 -3.00 -9.60 -11.08
N GLY A 283 -2.97 -9.03 -9.88
CA GLY A 283 -4.15 -8.83 -9.05
C GLY A 283 -4.80 -7.45 -9.18
N ASP A 284 -4.12 -6.51 -9.83
CA ASP A 284 -4.61 -5.15 -10.14
C ASP A 284 -5.52 -5.15 -11.39
#